data_AF-A0A6P1HZV6-F1
#
_entry.id   AF-A0A6P1HZV6-F1
#
_cell.length_a   1.000
_cell.length_b   1.000
_cell.length_c   1.000
_cell.angle_alpha   90.00
_cell.angle_beta   90.00
_cell.angle_gamma   90.00
#
_symmetry.space_group_name_H-M   'P 1'
#
loop_
_entity.id
_entity.type
_entity.pdbx_description
1 polymer ?
#
loop_
_entity_poly.entity_id
_entity_poly.type
_entity_poly.pdbx_seq_one_letter_code
_entity_poly.pdbx_strand_id
1 'polypeptide(L)'
;MYAVASMADEGKRRWWSLADDLDGDRVPRMWARSLEDVPDPDVAAMQVATSLIHAVVGRVTALVVLEGRAWDPGLENLWIHMDSDGGIDWAGLADDTMRVLPDDPWAGTRGTVTVPCERALLVWTVHRCLTSLHAIFDAIARCTPIDASRFWGLVGEAVLGASTYVPILAGEGESAAQRRGQGILDAFVAAGAPVRWKTRLTRIH
;
A
#
# COMPACT_ATOMS: atom_id res chain seq x y z
N MET A 1 -6.65 -2.13 9.65
CA MET A 1 -5.73 -1.53 10.64
C MET A 1 -4.65 -0.77 9.86
N TYR A 2 -4.29 0.46 10.25
CA TYR A 2 -3.38 1.33 9.48
C TYR A 2 -2.00 1.56 10.12
N ALA A 3 -1.77 1.03 11.33
CA ALA A 3 -0.48 1.13 12.02
C ALA A 3 0.59 0.24 11.37
N VAL A 4 1.86 0.54 11.62
CA VAL A 4 3.02 -0.26 11.19
C VAL A 4 3.96 -0.48 12.37
N ALA A 5 4.65 -1.63 12.40
CA ALA A 5 5.63 -1.96 13.42
C ALA A 5 7.04 -1.50 13.02
N SER A 6 7.89 -1.17 13.99
CA SER A 6 9.33 -1.03 13.76
C SER A 6 9.99 -2.39 13.91
N MET A 7 10.65 -2.88 12.86
CA MET A 7 11.22 -4.24 12.86
C MET A 7 12.45 -4.40 13.75
N ALA A 8 12.98 -3.29 14.30
CA ALA A 8 14.04 -3.32 15.31
C ALA A 8 13.60 -4.04 16.60
N ASP A 9 12.30 -3.99 16.92
CA ASP A 9 11.73 -4.48 18.18
C ASP A 9 10.95 -5.79 18.03
N GLU A 10 10.87 -6.36 16.82
CA GLU A 10 9.96 -7.46 16.49
C GLU A 10 10.66 -8.82 16.34
N GLY A 11 10.02 -9.87 16.87
CA GLY A 11 10.43 -11.26 16.68
C GLY A 11 10.03 -11.79 15.30
N LYS A 12 11.00 -12.12 14.44
CA LYS A 12 10.78 -12.39 13.00
C LYS A 12 10.06 -13.71 12.62
N ARG A 13 9.48 -14.45 13.56
CA ARG A 13 8.93 -15.80 13.29
C ARG A 13 7.79 -15.82 12.26
N ARG A 14 6.91 -14.82 12.31
CA ARG A 14 5.74 -14.67 11.42
C ARG A 14 5.85 -13.48 10.48
N TRP A 15 7.00 -12.83 10.51
CA TRP A 15 7.32 -11.71 9.64
C TRP A 15 8.13 -12.23 8.47
N TRP A 16 7.91 -11.66 7.30
CA TRP A 16 8.77 -11.86 6.15
C TRP A 16 9.06 -10.52 5.48
N SER A 17 10.29 -10.40 4.98
CA SER A 17 10.76 -9.23 4.26
C SER A 17 10.13 -9.25 2.87
N LEU A 18 9.46 -8.17 2.48
CA LEU A 18 8.79 -8.09 1.18
C LEU A 18 9.83 -8.24 0.06
N ALA A 19 11.03 -7.67 0.21
CA ALA A 19 12.10 -7.78 -0.78
C ALA A 19 12.68 -9.19 -0.93
N ASP A 20 12.87 -9.92 0.18
CA ASP A 20 13.62 -11.17 0.16
C ASP A 20 12.76 -12.37 -0.26
N ASP A 21 11.47 -12.34 0.04
CA ASP A 21 10.60 -13.52 -0.01
C ASP A 21 9.48 -13.42 -1.06
N LEU A 22 9.41 -12.32 -1.83
CA LEU A 22 8.39 -12.16 -2.87
C LEU A 22 8.53 -13.15 -4.04
N ASP A 23 9.78 -13.47 -4.38
CA ASP A 23 10.15 -14.46 -5.38
C ASP A 23 10.16 -15.90 -4.83
N GLY A 24 9.91 -16.04 -3.52
CA GLY A 24 9.80 -17.32 -2.83
C GLY A 24 8.39 -17.93 -2.89
N ASP A 25 8.07 -18.71 -1.86
CA ASP A 25 6.82 -19.48 -1.78
C ASP A 25 5.66 -18.71 -1.09
N ARG A 26 5.90 -17.49 -0.60
CA ARG A 26 4.92 -16.72 0.18
C ARG A 26 3.67 -16.40 -0.63
N VAL A 27 3.83 -15.73 -1.77
CA VAL A 27 2.70 -15.35 -2.64
C VAL A 27 1.98 -16.58 -3.20
N PRO A 28 2.67 -17.62 -3.73
CA PRO A 28 2.02 -18.88 -4.11
C PRO A 28 1.22 -19.53 -2.99
N ARG A 29 1.71 -19.52 -1.75
CA ARG A 29 0.97 -20.07 -0.59
C ARG A 29 -0.26 -19.27 -0.24
N MET A 30 -0.16 -17.94 -0.26
CA MET A 30 -1.32 -17.06 -0.05
C MET A 30 -2.39 -17.30 -1.12
N TRP A 31 -1.98 -17.46 -2.37
CA TRP A 31 -2.89 -17.76 -3.47
C TRP A 31 -3.52 -19.14 -3.36
N ALA A 32 -2.73 -20.18 -3.04
CA ALA A 32 -3.25 -21.52 -2.80
C ALA A 32 -4.25 -21.57 -1.65
N ARG A 33 -4.02 -20.82 -0.57
CA ARG A 33 -4.96 -20.69 0.54
C ARG A 33 -6.24 -19.97 0.13
N SER A 34 -6.12 -18.86 -0.61
CA SER A 34 -7.28 -18.11 -1.11
C SER A 34 -8.16 -18.95 -2.07
N LEU A 35 -7.55 -19.86 -2.82
CA LEU A 35 -8.26 -20.83 -3.67
C LEU A 35 -9.12 -21.84 -2.88
N GLU A 36 -8.80 -22.10 -1.61
CA GLU A 36 -9.61 -22.98 -0.76
C GLU A 36 -10.96 -22.32 -0.40
N ASP A 37 -10.99 -20.99 -0.30
CA ASP A 37 -12.20 -20.21 -0.02
C ASP A 37 -12.97 -19.86 -1.29
N VAL A 38 -12.26 -19.54 -2.38
CA VAL A 38 -12.83 -19.14 -3.67
C VAL A 38 -12.16 -19.92 -4.81
N PRO A 39 -12.82 -20.92 -5.41
CA PRO A 39 -12.23 -21.78 -6.45
C PRO A 39 -12.21 -21.11 -7.84
N ASP A 40 -11.89 -19.82 -7.88
CA ASP A 40 -11.65 -19.03 -9.08
C ASP A 40 -10.23 -18.43 -8.98
N PRO A 41 -9.28 -18.87 -9.83
CA PRO A 41 -7.89 -18.40 -9.85
C PRO A 41 -7.72 -16.89 -9.88
N ASP A 42 -8.53 -16.20 -10.67
CA ASP A 42 -8.42 -14.76 -10.88
C ASP A 42 -8.94 -14.02 -9.66
N VAL A 43 -10.06 -14.46 -9.09
CA VAL A 43 -10.61 -13.87 -7.85
C VAL A 43 -9.65 -14.09 -6.69
N ALA A 44 -9.09 -15.30 -6.55
CA ALA A 44 -8.12 -15.60 -5.50
C ALA A 44 -6.85 -14.72 -5.62
N ALA A 45 -6.33 -14.54 -6.84
CA ALA A 45 -5.21 -13.66 -7.09
C ALA A 45 -5.53 -12.19 -6.75
N MET A 46 -6.74 -11.72 -7.05
CA MET A 46 -7.18 -10.37 -6.70
C MET A 46 -7.36 -10.17 -5.20
N GLN A 47 -7.77 -11.19 -4.45
CA GLN A 47 -7.80 -11.13 -2.98
C GLN A 47 -6.39 -10.97 -2.39
N VAL A 48 -5.44 -11.79 -2.86
CA VAL A 48 -4.03 -11.67 -2.46
C VAL A 48 -3.46 -10.29 -2.84
N ALA A 49 -3.74 -9.82 -4.07
CA ALA A 49 -3.35 -8.49 -4.52
C ALA A 49 -3.90 -7.40 -3.60
N THR A 50 -5.19 -7.47 -3.26
CA THR A 50 -5.85 -6.48 -2.41
C THR A 50 -5.19 -6.40 -1.04
N SER A 51 -4.88 -7.54 -0.40
CA SER A 51 -4.22 -7.56 0.91
C SER A 51 -2.81 -6.98 0.87
N LEU A 52 -2.01 -7.33 -0.14
CA LEU A 52 -0.66 -6.79 -0.32
C LEU A 52 -0.67 -5.30 -0.67
N ILE A 53 -1.55 -4.87 -1.57
CA ILE A 53 -1.75 -3.46 -1.92
C ILE A 53 -2.16 -2.66 -0.67
N HIS A 54 -3.05 -3.19 0.17
CA HIS A 54 -3.45 -2.52 1.40
C HIS A 54 -2.27 -2.36 2.37
N ALA A 55 -1.43 -3.38 2.52
CA ALA A 55 -0.23 -3.34 3.36
C ALA A 55 0.76 -2.25 2.92
N VAL A 56 0.90 -2.00 1.62
CA VAL A 56 1.75 -0.95 1.05
C VAL A 56 1.03 0.41 1.04
N VAL A 57 -0.01 0.52 0.21
CA VAL A 57 -0.63 1.78 -0.19
C VAL A 57 -1.67 2.24 0.81
N GLY A 58 -2.53 1.33 1.27
CA GLY A 58 -3.60 1.67 2.21
C GLY A 58 -3.06 2.27 3.50
N ARG A 59 -2.02 1.65 4.07
CA ARG A 59 -1.38 2.09 5.31
C ARG A 59 -0.64 3.43 5.17
N VAL A 60 0.18 3.60 4.13
CA VAL A 60 0.91 4.88 3.95
C VAL A 60 -0.04 6.01 3.59
N THR A 61 -1.08 5.73 2.80
CA THR A 61 -2.11 6.72 2.45
C THR A 61 -2.80 7.24 3.71
N ALA A 62 -3.17 6.36 4.65
CA ALA A 62 -3.80 6.77 5.90
C ALA A 62 -2.96 7.80 6.67
N LEU A 63 -1.64 7.58 6.76
CA LEU A 63 -0.73 8.52 7.41
C LEU A 63 -0.60 9.83 6.63
N VAL A 64 -0.50 9.76 5.31
CA VAL A 64 -0.39 10.95 4.47
C VAL A 64 -1.65 11.82 4.62
N VAL A 65 -2.84 11.23 4.52
CA VAL A 65 -4.08 12.00 4.50
C VAL A 65 -4.38 12.67 5.84
N LEU A 66 -4.10 12.00 6.97
CA LEU A 66 -4.24 12.55 8.30
C LEU A 66 -3.15 13.59 8.60
N GLU A 67 -1.89 13.16 8.53
CA GLU A 67 -0.79 13.92 9.15
C GLU A 67 0.06 14.69 8.14
N GLY A 68 -0.08 14.43 6.84
CA GLY A 68 0.89 14.95 5.85
C GLY A 68 2.29 14.37 6.08
N ARG A 69 2.36 13.14 6.59
CA ARG A 69 3.60 12.40 6.83
C ARG A 69 3.62 11.10 6.02
N ALA A 70 4.80 10.57 5.76
CA ALA A 70 4.94 9.25 5.16
C ALA A 70 6.18 8.52 5.68
N TRP A 71 6.02 7.29 6.12
CA TRP A 71 7.13 6.34 6.14
C TRP A 71 7.46 5.88 4.72
N ASP A 72 8.53 5.12 4.54
CA ASP A 72 8.96 4.61 3.23
C ASP A 72 8.24 3.29 2.87
N PRO A 73 7.29 3.29 1.91
CA PRO A 73 6.58 2.10 1.46
C PRO A 73 7.33 1.28 0.40
N GLY A 74 8.62 1.54 0.23
CA GLY A 74 9.47 0.85 -0.73
C GLY A 74 9.71 -0.62 -0.39
N LEU A 75 9.96 -1.40 -1.44
CA LEU A 75 10.11 -2.86 -1.39
C LEU A 75 11.12 -3.32 -0.33
N GLU A 76 12.27 -2.66 -0.27
CA GLU A 76 13.36 -2.96 0.66
C GLU A 76 13.06 -2.64 2.12
N ASN A 77 12.05 -1.80 2.38
CA ASN A 77 11.72 -1.35 3.72
C ASN A 77 10.56 -2.13 4.36
N LEU A 78 9.75 -2.81 3.54
CA LEU A 78 8.51 -3.40 3.99
C LEU A 78 8.68 -4.84 4.48
N TRP A 79 7.99 -5.11 5.59
CA TRP A 79 7.81 -6.43 6.16
C TRP A 79 6.31 -6.73 6.30
N ILE A 80 5.96 -7.99 6.13
CA ILE A 80 4.58 -8.47 6.20
C ILE A 80 4.47 -9.47 7.34
N HIS A 81 3.52 -9.25 8.25
CA HIS A 81 3.17 -10.24 9.26
C HIS A 81 2.00 -11.07 8.76
N MET A 82 2.06 -12.37 9.03
CA MET A 82 0.98 -13.31 8.76
C MET A 82 0.29 -13.71 10.07
N ASP A 83 -1.04 -13.66 10.08
CA ASP A 83 -1.83 -14.22 11.18
C ASP A 83 -1.83 -15.76 11.17
N SER A 84 -2.57 -16.37 12.09
CA SER A 84 -2.67 -17.85 12.17
C SER A 84 -3.42 -18.48 11.00
N ASP A 85 -4.23 -17.71 10.29
CA ASP A 85 -5.15 -18.19 9.26
C ASP A 85 -4.57 -17.98 7.84
N GLY A 86 -3.38 -17.37 7.77
CA GLY A 86 -2.66 -17.10 6.53
C GLY A 86 -3.03 -15.75 5.90
N GLY A 87 -3.70 -14.87 6.66
CA GLY A 87 -4.00 -13.49 6.29
C GLY A 87 -2.89 -12.52 6.66
N ILE A 88 -2.88 -11.34 6.02
CA ILE A 88 -2.02 -10.22 6.41
C ILE A 88 -2.77 -9.36 7.44
N ASP A 89 -2.23 -9.26 8.64
CA ASP A 89 -2.79 -8.46 9.74
C ASP A 89 -1.93 -7.22 10.07
N TRP A 90 -0.61 -7.28 9.88
CA TRP A 90 0.34 -6.17 10.09
C TRP A 90 1.32 -5.97 8.95
N ALA A 91 1.83 -4.74 8.87
CA ALA A 91 3.01 -4.38 8.10
C ALA A 91 4.07 -3.79 9.03
N GLY A 92 5.33 -3.93 8.66
CA GLY A 92 6.48 -3.51 9.44
C GLY A 92 7.49 -2.76 8.56
N LEU A 93 8.32 -1.95 9.21
CA LEU A 93 9.34 -1.13 8.58
C LEU A 93 10.72 -1.53 9.09
N ALA A 94 11.67 -1.75 8.19
CA ALA A 94 13.08 -1.95 8.55
C ALA A 94 13.73 -0.64 9.03
N ASP A 95 13.39 0.47 8.38
CA ASP A 95 13.75 1.85 8.68
C ASP A 95 12.47 2.65 8.90
N ASP A 96 12.29 3.16 10.12
CA ASP A 96 11.14 3.94 10.56
C ASP A 96 11.30 5.46 10.31
N THR A 97 12.31 5.86 9.53
CA THR A 97 12.54 7.27 9.18
C THR A 97 11.33 7.88 8.47
N MET A 98 10.75 8.89 9.10
CA MET A 98 9.53 9.56 8.67
C MET A 98 9.82 10.73 7.73
N ARG A 99 9.06 10.87 6.64
CA ARG A 99 9.06 12.07 5.80
C ARG A 99 8.00 13.03 6.31
N VAL A 100 8.39 14.28 6.55
CA VAL A 100 7.56 15.31 7.18
C VAL A 100 7.63 16.63 6.40
N LEU A 101 6.62 17.49 6.54
CA LEU A 101 6.59 18.82 5.92
C LEU A 101 7.43 19.85 6.71
N PRO A 102 7.80 20.99 6.12
CA PRO A 102 8.61 22.00 6.80
C PRO A 102 7.96 22.63 8.05
N ASP A 103 6.63 22.63 8.11
CA ASP A 103 5.82 23.14 9.21
C ASP A 103 5.45 22.06 10.23
N ASP A 104 5.88 20.81 10.02
CA ASP A 104 5.64 19.72 10.95
C ASP A 104 6.44 19.92 12.25
N PRO A 105 5.85 19.68 13.45
CA PRO A 105 6.55 19.81 14.72
C PRO A 105 7.83 18.96 14.85
N TRP A 106 7.92 17.87 14.08
CA TRP A 106 9.07 16.97 14.08
C TRP A 106 10.11 17.31 13.02
N ALA A 107 9.91 18.37 12.22
CA ALA A 107 10.87 18.79 11.22
C ALA A 107 12.26 19.06 11.83
N GLY A 108 13.30 18.48 11.23
CA GLY A 108 14.68 18.60 11.71
C GLY A 108 15.03 17.74 12.93
N THR A 109 14.11 16.92 13.44
CA THR A 109 14.38 15.99 14.54
C THR A 109 14.98 14.67 14.03
N ARG A 110 15.68 13.95 14.91
CA ARG A 110 16.26 12.63 14.58
C ARG A 110 15.14 11.66 14.18
N GLY A 111 15.37 10.87 13.12
CA GLY A 111 14.38 9.93 12.59
C GLY A 111 13.38 10.58 11.63
N THR A 112 13.61 11.84 11.22
CA THR A 112 12.80 12.51 10.21
C THR A 112 13.64 13.04 9.05
N VAL A 113 12.99 13.13 7.89
CA VAL A 113 13.49 13.81 6.69
C VAL A 113 12.46 14.84 6.28
N THR A 114 12.81 16.12 6.36
CA THR A 114 11.95 17.20 5.92
C THR A 114 11.97 17.29 4.38
N VAL A 115 10.80 17.11 3.76
CA VAL A 115 10.63 17.30 2.31
C VAL A 115 10.23 18.76 2.02
N PRO A 116 10.53 19.29 0.82
CA PRO A 116 10.38 20.74 0.57
C PRO A 116 8.92 21.21 0.48
N CYS A 117 7.97 20.34 0.14
CA CYS A 117 6.55 20.66 0.06
C CYS A 117 5.68 19.39 0.01
N GLU A 118 4.37 19.55 0.19
CA GLU A 118 3.40 18.44 0.10
C GLU A 118 3.48 17.71 -1.25
N ARG A 119 3.60 18.43 -2.36
CA ARG A 119 3.76 17.79 -3.68
C ARG A 119 4.98 16.87 -3.74
N ALA A 120 6.10 17.27 -3.13
CA ALA A 120 7.29 16.44 -3.07
C ALA A 120 7.08 15.19 -2.19
N LEU A 121 6.33 15.31 -1.08
CA LEU A 121 5.92 14.18 -0.27
C LEU A 121 5.13 13.16 -1.11
N LEU A 122 4.08 13.63 -1.81
CA LEU A 122 3.19 12.75 -2.56
C LEU A 122 3.91 12.03 -3.70
N VAL A 123 4.73 12.76 -4.46
CA VAL A 123 5.55 12.18 -5.55
C VAL A 123 6.54 11.16 -5.00
N TRP A 124 7.23 11.49 -3.91
CA TRP A 124 8.15 10.56 -3.27
C TRP A 124 7.44 9.29 -2.79
N THR A 125 6.33 9.43 -2.05
CA THR A 125 5.53 8.30 -1.55
C THR A 125 5.09 7.39 -2.69
N VAL A 126 4.58 7.96 -3.78
CA VAL A 126 4.15 7.18 -4.95
C VAL A 126 5.32 6.43 -5.59
N HIS A 127 6.47 7.07 -5.83
CA HIS A 127 7.62 6.39 -6.41
C HIS A 127 8.12 5.24 -5.53
N ARG A 128 8.02 5.37 -4.21
CA ARG A 128 8.34 4.29 -3.27
C ARG A 128 7.29 3.19 -3.29
N CYS A 129 5.99 3.51 -3.32
CA CYS A 129 4.94 2.50 -3.49
C CYS A 129 5.15 1.69 -4.79
N LEU A 130 5.56 2.34 -5.88
CA LEU A 130 5.78 1.68 -7.17
C LEU A 130 6.86 0.60 -7.12
N THR A 131 7.88 0.71 -6.27
CA THR A 131 8.90 -0.36 -6.16
C THR A 131 8.28 -1.63 -5.59
N SER A 132 7.45 -1.51 -4.55
CA SER A 132 6.70 -2.63 -3.96
C SER A 132 5.62 -3.16 -4.89
N LEU A 133 4.82 -2.27 -5.50
CA LEU A 133 3.66 -2.65 -6.31
C LEU A 133 4.04 -3.39 -7.59
N HIS A 134 5.13 -3.01 -8.27
CA HIS A 134 5.60 -3.75 -9.43
C HIS A 134 6.07 -5.16 -9.05
N ALA A 135 6.83 -5.28 -7.96
CA ALA A 135 7.26 -6.59 -7.48
C ALA A 135 6.05 -7.47 -7.11
N ILE A 136 5.05 -6.92 -6.40
CA ILE A 136 3.80 -7.61 -6.06
C ILE A 136 3.05 -8.07 -7.31
N PHE A 137 2.93 -7.20 -8.31
CA PHE A 137 2.30 -7.55 -9.59
C PHE A 137 3.02 -8.75 -10.23
N ASP A 138 4.34 -8.69 -10.34
CA ASP A 138 5.15 -9.76 -10.94
C ASP A 138 5.01 -11.07 -10.17
N ALA A 139 4.98 -11.04 -8.84
CA ALA A 139 4.81 -12.24 -8.02
C ALA A 139 3.45 -12.91 -8.19
N ILE A 140 2.38 -12.12 -8.29
CA ILE A 140 1.04 -12.65 -8.52
C ILE A 140 0.90 -13.16 -9.95
N ALA A 141 1.48 -12.47 -10.93
CA ALA A 141 1.48 -12.87 -12.33
C ALA A 141 2.18 -14.22 -12.58
N ARG A 142 3.10 -14.63 -11.70
CA ARG A 142 3.70 -15.98 -11.72
C ARG A 142 2.74 -17.08 -11.25
N CYS A 143 1.73 -16.75 -10.47
CA CYS A 143 0.74 -17.71 -9.97
C CYS A 143 -0.37 -17.93 -11.01
N THR A 144 -0.88 -16.85 -11.60
CA THR A 144 -1.93 -16.86 -12.62
C THR A 144 -1.86 -15.58 -13.46
N PRO A 145 -2.29 -15.58 -14.74
CA PRO A 145 -2.42 -14.36 -15.51
C PRO A 145 -3.29 -13.34 -14.78
N ILE A 146 -2.84 -12.08 -14.71
CA ILE A 146 -3.59 -10.99 -14.10
C ILE A 146 -3.71 -9.80 -15.04
N ASP A 147 -4.88 -9.17 -15.05
CA ASP A 147 -5.10 -7.92 -15.77
C ASP A 147 -4.43 -6.77 -15.00
N ALA A 148 -3.40 -6.18 -15.60
CA ALA A 148 -2.72 -5.00 -15.06
C ALA A 148 -3.68 -3.85 -14.78
N SER A 149 -4.69 -3.64 -15.63
CA SER A 149 -5.68 -2.58 -15.43
C SER A 149 -6.47 -2.78 -14.14
N ARG A 150 -6.88 -4.04 -13.87
CA ARG A 150 -7.58 -4.41 -12.65
C ARG A 150 -6.69 -4.26 -11.42
N PHE A 151 -5.43 -4.69 -11.49
CA PHE A 151 -4.46 -4.52 -10.41
C PHE A 151 -4.28 -3.04 -10.03
N TRP A 152 -4.06 -2.17 -11.02
CA TRP A 152 -3.94 -0.73 -10.76
C TRP A 152 -5.25 -0.09 -10.30
N GLY A 153 -6.40 -0.61 -10.73
CA GLY A 153 -7.70 -0.26 -10.18
C GLY A 153 -7.78 -0.50 -8.68
N LEU A 154 -7.32 -1.66 -8.19
CA LEU A 154 -7.27 -1.97 -6.75
C LEU A 154 -6.35 -1.01 -5.98
N VAL A 155 -5.25 -0.56 -6.58
CA VAL A 155 -4.38 0.49 -6.00
C VAL A 155 -5.16 1.80 -5.83
N GLY A 156 -5.92 2.21 -6.85
CA GLY A 156 -6.79 3.38 -6.78
C GLY A 156 -7.87 3.25 -5.70
N GLU A 157 -8.52 2.09 -5.61
CA GLU A 157 -9.51 1.78 -4.58
C GLU A 157 -8.93 1.85 -3.17
N ALA A 158 -7.71 1.33 -2.97
CA ALA A 158 -7.02 1.41 -1.67
C ALA A 158 -6.76 2.86 -1.24
N VAL A 159 -6.34 3.74 -2.17
CA VAL A 159 -6.14 5.17 -1.90
C VAL A 159 -7.46 5.85 -1.56
N LEU A 160 -8.51 5.61 -2.37
CA LEU A 160 -9.83 6.20 -2.17
C LEU A 160 -10.46 5.76 -0.84
N GLY A 161 -10.37 4.46 -0.53
CA GLY A 161 -10.85 3.89 0.71
C GLY A 161 -10.17 4.51 1.93
N ALA A 162 -8.84 4.58 1.93
CA ALA A 162 -8.10 5.21 3.02
C ALA A 162 -8.45 6.70 3.14
N SER A 163 -8.49 7.44 2.04
CA SER A 163 -8.77 8.89 2.02
C SER A 163 -10.21 9.24 2.44
N THR A 164 -11.14 8.29 2.33
CA THR A 164 -12.55 8.49 2.70
C THR A 164 -12.81 8.03 4.13
N TYR A 165 -12.43 6.80 4.48
CA TYR A 165 -12.82 6.20 5.75
C TYR A 165 -11.94 6.63 6.91
N VAL A 166 -10.63 6.83 6.70
CA VAL A 166 -9.70 7.15 7.80
C VAL A 166 -10.01 8.48 8.47
N PRO A 167 -10.26 9.59 7.74
CA PRO A 167 -10.58 10.87 8.37
C PRO A 167 -11.89 10.83 9.17
N ILE A 168 -12.90 10.13 8.65
CA ILE A 168 -14.18 9.92 9.34
C ILE A 168 -13.95 9.20 10.67
N LEU A 169 -13.14 8.13 10.66
CA LEU A 169 -12.82 7.36 11.87
C LEU A 169 -11.95 8.15 12.87
N ALA A 170 -11.12 9.08 12.37
CA ALA A 170 -10.29 9.94 13.20
C ALA A 170 -11.03 11.18 13.75
N GLY A 171 -12.24 11.47 13.25
CA GLY A 171 -12.99 12.69 13.62
C GLY A 171 -12.39 13.98 13.06
N GLU A 172 -11.57 13.89 12.00
CA GLU A 172 -10.88 15.03 11.40
C GLU A 172 -11.61 15.63 10.19
N GLY A 173 -11.24 16.86 9.83
CA GLY A 173 -11.85 17.60 8.71
C GLY A 173 -11.53 17.00 7.33
N GLU A 174 -12.58 16.65 6.58
CA GLU A 174 -12.51 15.93 5.29
C GLU A 174 -11.69 16.63 4.20
N SER A 175 -11.56 17.97 4.23
CA SER A 175 -11.03 18.73 3.09
C SER A 175 -9.54 18.50 2.83
N ALA A 176 -8.70 18.36 3.86
CA ALA A 176 -7.26 18.14 3.70
C ALA A 176 -6.99 16.71 3.24
N ALA A 177 -7.67 15.74 3.87
CA ALA A 177 -7.56 14.34 3.50
C ALA A 177 -7.99 14.06 2.06
N GLN A 178 -9.11 14.64 1.61
CA GLN A 178 -9.55 14.52 0.20
C GLN A 178 -8.54 15.11 -0.77
N ARG A 179 -7.99 16.31 -0.49
CA ARG A 179 -6.96 16.92 -1.35
C ARG A 179 -5.71 16.06 -1.45
N ARG A 180 -5.22 15.52 -0.33
CA ARG A 180 -4.05 14.65 -0.30
C ARG A 180 -4.30 13.32 -1.00
N GLY A 181 -5.45 12.69 -0.77
CA GLY A 181 -5.87 11.47 -1.47
C GLY A 181 -5.92 11.65 -2.98
N GLN A 182 -6.54 12.75 -3.42
CA GLN A 182 -6.56 13.15 -4.84
C GLN A 182 -5.14 13.38 -5.39
N GLY A 183 -4.28 14.05 -4.62
CA GLY A 183 -2.88 14.28 -4.98
C GLY A 183 -2.06 12.99 -5.11
N ILE A 184 -2.33 11.96 -4.29
CA ILE A 184 -1.72 10.62 -4.45
C ILE A 184 -2.16 9.98 -5.76
N LEU A 185 -3.45 10.01 -6.09
CA LEU A 185 -3.97 9.48 -7.35
C LEU A 185 -3.37 10.23 -8.56
N ASP A 186 -3.27 11.55 -8.49
CA ASP A 186 -2.60 12.36 -9.52
C ASP A 186 -1.12 11.99 -9.67
N ALA A 187 -0.40 11.78 -8.57
CA ALA A 187 1.00 11.37 -8.60
C ALA A 187 1.18 9.97 -9.22
N PHE A 188 0.31 9.00 -8.92
CA PHE A 188 0.32 7.69 -9.60
C PHE A 188 0.11 7.81 -11.11
N VAL A 189 -0.88 8.59 -11.54
CA VAL A 189 -1.15 8.82 -12.97
C VAL A 189 0.04 9.52 -13.65
N ALA A 190 0.64 10.52 -12.99
CA ALA A 190 1.82 11.21 -13.50
C ALA A 190 3.04 10.29 -13.61
N ALA A 191 3.15 9.29 -12.74
CA ALA A 191 4.17 8.25 -12.79
C ALA A 191 3.87 7.11 -13.80
N GLY A 192 2.74 7.20 -14.54
CA GLY A 192 2.35 6.25 -15.57
C GLY A 192 1.50 5.07 -15.08
N ALA A 193 1.10 5.05 -13.81
CA ALA A 193 0.24 3.98 -13.26
C ALA A 193 -1.26 4.31 -13.46
N PRO A 194 -2.03 3.47 -14.18
CA PRO A 194 -3.42 3.75 -14.52
C PRO A 194 -4.41 3.47 -13.37
N VAL A 195 -4.24 4.13 -12.22
CA VAL A 195 -5.03 3.91 -10.99
C VAL A 195 -6.48 4.42 -11.06
N ARG A 196 -6.85 5.13 -12.13
CA ARG A 196 -8.20 5.70 -12.35
C ARG A 196 -9.06 4.81 -13.22
N TRP A 197 -8.87 3.51 -13.12
CA TRP A 197 -9.67 2.59 -13.91
C TRP A 197 -11.15 2.77 -13.59
N LYS A 198 -11.94 3.03 -14.63
CA LYS A 198 -13.39 2.93 -14.59
C LYS A 198 -13.73 1.61 -15.25
N THR A 199 -14.35 0.70 -14.53
CA THR A 199 -15.08 -0.41 -15.17
C THR A 199 -16.03 0.21 -16.17
N ARG A 200 -15.81 -0.02 -17.48
CA ARG A 200 -16.90 0.15 -18.44
C ARG A 200 -17.97 -0.85 -18.01
N LEU A 201 -19.02 -0.36 -17.37
CA LEU A 201 -20.28 -1.07 -17.34
C LEU A 201 -20.73 -1.21 -18.79
N THR A 202 -20.36 -2.30 -19.44
CA THR A 202 -20.99 -2.72 -20.68
C THR A 202 -22.45 -2.96 -20.32
N ARG A 203 -23.32 -2.01 -20.69
CA ARG A 203 -24.76 -2.27 -20.71
C ARG A 203 -24.97 -3.45 -21.65
N ILE A 204 -25.38 -4.58 -21.10
CA ILE A 204 -25.92 -5.69 -21.88
C ILE A 204 -27.27 -5.17 -22.40
N HIS A 205 -27.37 -5.03 -23.72
CA HIS A 205 -28.61 -4.76 -24.44
C HIS A 205 -29.31 -6.07 -24.77
#